data_AF-A0A3C0JFD0-F1
#
_entry.id   AF-A0A3C0JFD0-F1
#
_cell.length_a   1.000
_cell.length_b   1.000
_cell.length_c   1.000
_cell.angle_alpha   90.00
_cell.angle_beta   90.00
_cell.angle_gamma   90.00
#
_symmetry.space_group_name_H-M   'P 1'
#
loop_
_entity.id
_entity.type
_entity.pdbx_description
1 polymer ?
#
loop_
_entity_poly.entity_id
_entity_poly.type
_entity_poly.pdbx_seq_one_letter_code
_entity_poly.pdbx_strand_id
1 'polypeptide(L)'
;HPDMQFPAADIVAGVRLALGGQDPQLLDATQIATALLGDAIATNLFMLGHAWQQGLVPVSLEALLRAIELNGAAVEMNKTAFAWGRLAALDLPAVLDAAAIVRNEP
;
A
#
# COMPACT_ATOMS: atom_id res chain seq x y z
N HIS A 1 -14.25 -16.00 24.89
CA HIS A 1 -14.37 -16.02 23.43
C HIS A 1 -12.99 -16.34 22.89
N PRO A 2 -12.77 -17.38 22.07
CA PRO A 2 -11.44 -17.62 21.54
C PRO A 2 -11.19 -16.55 20.48
N ASP A 3 -10.25 -15.66 20.76
CA ASP A 3 -9.80 -14.63 19.83
C ASP A 3 -9.29 -15.32 18.56
N MET A 4 -9.98 -15.10 17.45
CA MET A 4 -9.60 -15.62 16.14
C MET A 4 -8.25 -14.99 15.77
N GLN A 5 -7.16 -15.74 15.93
CA GLN A 5 -5.86 -15.32 15.42
C GLN A 5 -5.92 -15.29 13.89
N PHE A 6 -5.68 -14.11 13.32
CA PHE A 6 -5.62 -13.95 11.88
C PHE A 6 -4.45 -14.78 11.32
N PRO A 7 -4.68 -15.73 10.40
CA PRO A 7 -3.67 -16.67 9.92
C PRO A 7 -2.76 -16.03 8.86
N ALA A 8 -2.08 -14.94 9.22
CA ALA A 8 -1.24 -14.17 8.31
C ALA A 8 -0.17 -15.02 7.62
N ALA A 9 0.50 -15.89 8.38
CA ALA A 9 1.54 -16.77 7.87
C ALA A 9 1.01 -17.74 6.79
N ASP A 10 -0.17 -18.32 7.02
CA ASP A 10 -0.78 -19.27 6.07
C ASP A 10 -1.25 -18.56 4.80
N ILE A 11 -1.76 -17.33 4.92
CA ILE A 11 -2.14 -16.51 3.77
C ILE A 11 -0.90 -16.18 2.93
N VAL A 12 0.18 -15.73 3.56
CA VAL A 12 1.45 -15.44 2.87
C VAL A 12 2.01 -16.69 2.19
N ALA A 13 1.96 -17.85 2.86
CA ALA A 13 2.37 -19.12 2.28
C ALA A 13 1.52 -19.50 1.05
N GLY A 14 0.20 -19.28 1.11
CA GLY A 14 -0.70 -19.47 -0.02
C GLY A 14 -0.37 -18.57 -1.22
N VAL A 15 -0.08 -17.29 -0.97
CA VAL A 15 0.35 -16.34 -2.01
C VAL A 15 1.69 -16.77 -2.62
N ARG A 16 2.66 -17.15 -1.80
CA ARG A 16 3.96 -17.65 -2.27
C ARG A 16 3.81 -18.86 -3.19
N LEU A 17 2.93 -19.79 -2.84
CA LEU A 17 2.61 -20.95 -3.68
C LEU A 17 2.03 -20.51 -5.04
N ALA A 18 1.09 -19.56 -5.03
CA ALA A 18 0.48 -19.02 -6.25
C ALA A 18 1.49 -18.26 -7.14
N LEU A 19 2.52 -17.65 -6.54
CA LEU A 19 3.63 -17.00 -7.24
C LEU A 19 4.73 -17.98 -7.71
N GLY A 20 4.47 -19.30 -7.69
CA GLY A 20 5.44 -20.31 -8.12
C GLY A 20 6.66 -20.43 -7.20
N GLY A 21 6.51 -20.12 -5.90
CA GLY A 21 7.56 -20.19 -4.90
C GLY A 21 8.33 -18.88 -4.68
N GLN A 22 8.07 -17.85 -5.49
CA GLN A 22 8.66 -16.52 -5.31
C GLN A 22 8.09 -15.82 -4.08
N ASP A 23 8.94 -15.12 -3.35
CA ASP A 23 8.52 -14.37 -2.17
C ASP A 23 7.63 -13.18 -2.58
N PRO A 24 6.45 -13.02 -1.95
CA PRO A 24 5.61 -11.86 -2.21
C PRO A 24 6.27 -10.60 -1.64
N GLN A 25 5.97 -9.46 -2.26
CA GLN A 25 6.27 -8.18 -1.63
C GLN A 25 5.34 -8.00 -0.43
N LEU A 26 5.94 -7.76 0.75
CA LEU A 26 5.21 -7.50 1.98
C LEU A 26 5.37 -6.03 2.37
N LEU A 27 4.26 -5.38 2.70
CA LEU A 27 4.21 -3.98 3.05
C LEU A 27 3.11 -3.76 4.08
N ASP A 28 3.44 -3.18 5.24
CA ASP A 28 2.43 -2.74 6.21
C ASP A 28 1.82 -1.40 5.75
N ALA A 29 1.08 -1.47 4.64
CA ALA A 29 0.50 -0.31 3.99
C ALA A 29 -0.50 0.42 4.91
N THR A 30 -1.18 -0.29 5.81
CA THR A 30 -2.12 0.32 6.75
C THR A 30 -1.39 1.16 7.78
N GLN A 31 -0.32 0.64 8.38
CA GLN A 31 0.49 1.42 9.32
C GLN A 31 1.07 2.67 8.64
N ILE A 32 1.65 2.52 7.45
CA ILE A 32 2.26 3.62 6.71
C ILE A 32 1.22 4.67 6.33
N ALA A 33 0.10 4.26 5.72
CA ALA A 33 -0.95 5.20 5.31
C ALA A 33 -1.57 5.92 6.51
N THR A 34 -1.83 5.22 7.61
CA THR A 34 -2.37 5.82 8.84
C THR A 34 -1.39 6.83 9.43
N ALA A 35 -0.10 6.53 9.46
CA ALA A 35 0.91 7.43 9.99
C ALA A 35 1.11 8.69 9.13
N LEU A 36 1.06 8.55 7.81
CA LEU A 36 1.25 9.69 6.88
C LEU A 36 0.01 10.56 6.71
N LEU A 37 -1.19 9.95 6.74
CA LEU A 37 -2.42 10.60 6.28
C LEU A 37 -3.50 10.67 7.37
N GLY A 38 -3.26 10.04 8.52
CA GLY A 38 -4.19 10.02 9.66
C GLY A 38 -5.41 9.11 9.48
N ASP A 39 -5.54 8.42 8.34
CA ASP A 39 -6.71 7.61 8.01
C ASP A 39 -6.31 6.30 7.29
N ALA A 40 -6.72 5.16 7.86
CA ALA A 40 -6.50 3.84 7.29
C ALA A 40 -7.24 3.62 5.96
N ILE A 41 -8.28 4.40 5.65
CA ILE A 41 -8.99 4.33 4.36
C ILE A 41 -8.04 4.65 3.19
N ALA A 42 -7.01 5.47 3.44
CA ALA A 42 -6.00 5.80 2.45
C ALA A 42 -5.12 4.61 2.00
N THR A 43 -5.14 3.49 2.74
CA THR A 43 -4.35 2.27 2.46
C THR A 43 -4.57 1.77 1.03
N ASN A 44 -5.82 1.76 0.54
CA ASN A 44 -6.13 1.20 -0.78
C ASN A 44 -5.48 1.99 -1.91
N LEU A 45 -5.53 3.33 -1.84
CA LEU A 45 -4.91 4.18 -2.84
C LEU A 45 -3.39 4.19 -2.73
N PHE A 46 -2.86 4.08 -1.51
CA PHE A 46 -1.43 3.88 -1.28
C PHE A 46 -0.94 2.58 -1.93
N MET A 47 -1.60 1.43 -1.68
CA MET A 47 -1.24 0.16 -2.32
C MET A 47 -1.37 0.23 -3.84
N LEU A 48 -2.42 0.89 -4.35
CA LEU A 48 -2.61 1.08 -5.79
C LEU A 48 -1.47 1.90 -6.41
N GLY A 49 -1.04 2.97 -5.73
CA GLY A 49 0.10 3.79 -6.15
C GLY A 49 1.40 2.98 -6.19
N HIS A 50 1.64 2.17 -5.15
CA HIS A 50 2.81 1.29 -5.08
C HIS A 50 2.82 0.28 -6.23
N ALA A 51 1.72 -0.43 -6.44
CA ALA A 51 1.59 -1.42 -7.51
C ALA A 51 1.70 -0.79 -8.91
N TRP A 52 1.11 0.38 -9.12
CA TRP A 52 1.19 1.11 -10.38
C TRP A 52 2.64 1.50 -10.71
N GLN A 53 3.38 2.01 -9.72
CA GLN A 53 4.78 2.41 -9.91
C GLN A 53 5.70 1.22 -10.24
N GLN A 54 5.35 0.02 -9.79
CA GLN A 54 6.02 -1.25 -10.13
C GLN A 54 5.57 -1.83 -11.49
N GLY A 55 4.65 -1.18 -12.21
CA GLY A 55 4.16 -1.63 -13.51
C GLY A 55 3.13 -2.77 -13.45
N LEU A 56 2.57 -3.07 -12.27
CA LEU A 56 1.61 -4.17 -12.08
C LEU A 56 0.17 -3.81 -12.49
N VAL A 57 -0.10 -2.53 -12.72
CA VAL A 57 -1.43 -2.00 -13.07
C VAL A 57 -1.38 -1.43 -14.49
N PRO A 58 -1.99 -2.09 -15.50
CA PRO A 58 -1.91 -1.70 -16.90
C PRO A 58 -2.91 -0.59 -17.26
N VAL A 59 -2.88 0.52 -16.52
CA VAL A 59 -3.75 1.70 -16.71
C VAL A 59 -2.89 2.95 -16.68
N SER A 60 -3.20 3.96 -17.49
CA SER A 60 -2.41 5.20 -17.49
C SER A 60 -2.57 5.98 -16.18
N LEU A 61 -1.56 6.78 -15.86
CA LEU A 61 -1.60 7.66 -14.69
C LEU A 61 -2.79 8.62 -14.76
N GLU A 62 -3.04 9.21 -15.94
CA GLU A 62 -4.13 10.16 -16.14
C GLU A 62 -5.49 9.51 -15.90
N ALA A 63 -5.69 8.27 -16.37
CA ALA A 63 -6.93 7.54 -16.19
C ALA A 63 -7.18 7.21 -14.71
N LEU A 64 -6.15 6.84 -13.96
CA LEU A 64 -6.27 6.59 -12.51
C LEU A 64 -6.58 7.88 -11.73
N LEU A 65 -5.87 8.97 -12.01
CA LEU A 65 -6.15 10.26 -11.38
C LEU A 65 -7.56 10.74 -11.70
N ARG A 66 -8.02 10.54 -12.94
CA ARG A 66 -9.39 10.86 -13.34
C ARG A 66 -10.42 9.98 -12.63
N ALA A 67 -10.15 8.70 -12.45
CA ALA A 67 -11.04 7.80 -11.72
C ALA A 67 -11.20 8.22 -10.25
N ILE A 68 -10.11 8.67 -9.60
CA ILE A 68 -10.16 9.23 -8.24
C ILE A 68 -11.07 10.46 -8.20
N GLU A 69 -10.94 11.37 -9.16
CA GLU A 69 -11.81 12.55 -9.25
C GLU A 69 -13.27 12.19 -9.47
N LEU A 70 -13.56 11.22 -10.33
CA LEU A 70 -14.91 10.76 -10.62
C LEU A 70 -15.57 10.04 -9.44
N ASN A 71 -14.78 9.36 -8.59
CA ASN A 71 -15.29 8.76 -7.37
C ASN A 71 -15.80 9.82 -6.38
N GLY A 72 -15.23 11.03 -6.37
CA GLY A 72 -15.73 12.19 -5.63
C GLY A 72 -15.52 12.16 -4.12
N ALA A 73 -15.14 11.02 -3.53
CA ALA A 73 -14.87 10.92 -2.10
C ALA A 73 -13.40 11.27 -1.80
N ALA A 74 -13.20 12.22 -0.86
CA ALA A 74 -11.89 12.59 -0.32
C ALA A 74 -10.78 12.70 -1.41
N VAL A 75 -11.11 13.34 -2.54
CA VAL A 75 -10.31 13.31 -3.78
C VAL A 75 -8.85 13.68 -3.54
N GLU A 76 -8.59 14.78 -2.82
CA GLU A 76 -7.23 15.24 -2.54
C GLU A 76 -6.46 14.25 -1.67
N MET A 77 -7.09 13.73 -0.60
CA MET A 77 -6.48 12.68 0.25
C MET A 77 -6.13 11.44 -0.56
N ASN A 78 -7.03 10.99 -1.43
CA ASN A 78 -6.83 9.81 -2.28
C ASN A 78 -5.71 10.02 -3.31
N LYS A 79 -5.60 11.22 -3.89
CA LYS A 79 -4.47 11.60 -4.75
C LYS A 79 -3.14 11.61 -3.98
N THR A 80 -3.13 12.19 -2.78
CA THR A 80 -1.93 12.22 -1.92
C THR A 80 -1.53 10.81 -1.49
N ALA A 81 -2.48 9.96 -1.10
CA ALA A 81 -2.23 8.56 -0.75
C ALA A 81 -1.62 7.78 -1.92
N PHE A 82 -2.18 7.94 -3.12
CA PHE A 82 -1.65 7.34 -4.34
C PHE A 82 -0.21 7.84 -4.64
N ALA A 83 0.07 9.13 -4.47
CA ALA A 83 1.41 9.68 -4.64
C ALA A 83 2.42 9.12 -3.64
N TRP A 84 2.05 8.99 -2.35
CA TRP A 84 2.89 8.35 -1.34
C TRP A 84 3.17 6.88 -1.66
N GLY A 85 2.15 6.15 -2.14
CA GLY A 85 2.31 4.77 -2.59
C GLY A 85 3.35 4.65 -3.71
N ARG A 86 3.31 5.57 -4.68
CA ARG A 86 4.31 5.62 -5.75
C ARG A 86 5.70 5.91 -5.21
N LEU A 87 5.84 6.83 -4.26
CA LEU A 87 7.15 7.12 -3.65
C LEU A 87 7.67 5.91 -2.87
N ALA A 88 6.82 5.19 -2.14
CA ALA A 88 7.20 3.99 -1.37
C ALA A 88 7.75 2.87 -2.26
N ALA A 89 7.26 2.76 -3.50
CA ALA A 89 7.78 1.82 -4.48
C ALA A 89 9.18 2.18 -5.00
N LEU A 90 9.64 3.42 -4.83
CA LEU A 90 10.96 3.90 -5.24
C LEU A 90 11.93 3.98 -4.05
N ASP A 91 11.45 4.47 -2.91
CA ASP A 91 12.24 4.71 -1.71
C ASP A 91 11.39 4.50 -0.45
N LEU A 92 11.17 3.23 -0.10
CA LEU A 92 10.45 2.86 1.11
C LEU A 92 11.11 3.41 2.39
N PRO A 93 12.45 3.39 2.58
CA PRO A 93 13.09 4.00 3.74
C PRO A 93 12.71 5.47 3.94
N ALA A 94 12.78 6.31 2.90
CA ALA A 94 12.41 7.72 3.02
C ALA A 94 10.93 7.91 3.40
N VAL A 95 10.04 7.05 2.91
CA VAL A 95 8.61 7.10 3.27
C VAL A 95 8.39 6.68 4.74
N LEU A 96 9.11 5.67 5.23
CA LEU A 96 9.04 5.27 6.63
C LEU A 96 9.56 6.37 7.57
N ASP A 97 10.67 7.02 7.21
CA ASP A 97 11.21 8.16 7.95
C ASP A 97 10.20 9.33 7.98
N ALA A 98 9.57 9.64 6.85
CA ALA A 98 8.51 10.65 6.76
C ALA A 98 7.28 10.28 7.60
N ALA A 99 6.98 8.99 7.73
CA ALA A 99 5.91 8.46 8.57
C ALA A 99 6.29 8.40 10.06
N ALA A 100 7.53 8.76 10.43
CA ALA A 100 8.10 8.57 11.77
C ALA A 100 7.98 7.11 12.27
N ILE A 101 7.96 6.14 11.35
CA ILE A 101 7.96 4.72 11.68
C ILE A 101 9.41 4.28 11.82
N VAL A 102 9.85 4.13 13.08
CA VAL A 102 11.19 3.62 13.37
C VAL A 102 11.30 2.19 12.85
N ARG A 103 12.33 1.91 12.04
CA ARG A 103 12.71 0.55 11.70
C ARG A 103 13.13 -0.18 12.97
N ASN A 104 12.33 -1.14 13.42
CA ASN A 104 12.88 -2.26 14.17
C ASN A 104 13.43 -3.24 13.12
N GLU A 105 14.73 -3.19 12.87
CA GLU A 105 15.40 -4.31 12.20
C GLU A 105 15.37 -5.53 13.13
N PRO A 106 15.18 -6.76 12.59
CA PRO A 106 15.24 -7.99 13.38
C PRO A 106 16.62 -8.24 14.00
#